data_AF-A0A7Y0XBC3-F1
#
_entry.id   AF-A0A7Y0XBC3-F1
#
_cell.length_a   1.000
_cell.length_b   1.000
_cell.length_c   1.000
_cell.angle_alpha   90.00
_cell.angle_beta   90.00
_cell.angle_gamma   90.00
#
_symmetry.space_group_name_H-M   'P 1'
#
loop_
_entity.id
_entity.type
_entity.pdbx_description
1 polymer ?
#
loop_
_entity_poly.entity_id
_entity_poly.type
_entity_poly.pdbx_seq_one_letter_code
_entity_poly.pdbx_strand_id
1 'polypeptide(L)'
;DFLEKPINADRLKTSVALHLKRAKLEDLVENIQSKFDRHNYHGFIGSSLPMQAVYKTIDAVAPTSASVFIVGESGTGKEVCAEAVHRQSDRKDKPFIAINCGAIPRDLMESEIFGHVKGAFTGATTDRKGAATLAHGGTLFLDELCEMELEMQKKLLRFLQTGTYTPL
;
A
#
# COMPACT_ATOMS: atom_id res chain seq x y z
N ASP A 1 38.65 21.88 -9.23
CA ASP A 1 39.83 22.16 -8.39
C ASP A 1 41.06 21.68 -9.14
N PHE A 2 42.23 22.26 -8.88
CA PHE A 2 43.48 21.90 -9.57
C PHE A 2 44.65 21.83 -8.59
N LEU A 3 45.55 20.88 -8.83
CA LEU A 3 46.76 20.66 -8.04
C LEU A 3 47.99 20.84 -8.94
N GLU A 4 48.82 21.79 -8.59
CA GLU A 4 50.11 22.02 -9.26
C GLU A 4 51.18 21.09 -8.69
N LYS A 5 52.11 20.68 -9.55
CA LYS A 5 53.26 19.86 -9.16
C LYS A 5 54.46 20.74 -8.80
N PRO A 6 55.29 20.35 -7.82
CA PRO A 6 55.19 19.17 -6.96
C PRO A 6 54.05 19.28 -5.95
N ILE A 7 53.33 18.17 -5.73
CA ILE A 7 52.09 18.17 -4.93
C ILE A 7 52.40 18.33 -3.45
N ASN A 8 51.87 19.37 -2.82
CA ASN A 8 51.90 19.52 -1.37
C ASN A 8 50.87 18.58 -0.71
N ALA A 9 51.33 17.75 0.23
CA ALA A 9 50.51 16.73 0.89
C ALA A 9 49.33 17.31 1.67
N ASP A 10 49.49 18.47 2.32
CA ASP A 10 48.42 19.13 3.07
C ASP A 10 47.38 19.72 2.11
N ARG A 11 47.82 20.33 1.00
CA ARG A 11 46.91 20.82 -0.07
C ARG A 11 46.11 19.69 -0.69
N LEU A 12 46.73 18.52 -0.92
CA LEU A 12 46.04 17.33 -1.43
C LEU A 12 44.98 16.83 -0.44
N LYS A 13 45.31 16.69 0.85
CA LYS A 13 44.36 16.26 1.88
C LYS A 13 43.15 17.20 1.97
N THR A 14 43.39 18.51 1.96
CA THR A 14 42.30 19.51 1.99
C THR A 14 41.43 19.43 0.75
N SER A 15 42.03 19.30 -0.43
CA SER A 15 41.30 19.17 -1.70
C SER A 15 40.43 17.91 -1.71
N VAL A 16 40.97 16.75 -1.32
CA VAL A 16 40.23 15.49 -1.23
C VAL A 16 39.09 15.58 -0.23
N ALA A 17 39.34 16.11 0.97
CA ALA A 17 38.30 16.28 2.00
C ALA A 17 37.17 17.21 1.53
N LEU A 18 37.50 18.29 0.82
CA LEU A 18 36.53 19.21 0.25
C LEU A 18 35.64 18.52 -0.81
N HIS A 19 36.23 17.73 -1.71
CA HIS A 19 35.47 17.03 -2.75
C HIS A 19 34.60 15.91 -2.19
N LEU A 20 35.10 15.16 -1.20
CA LEU A 20 34.29 14.16 -0.47
C LEU A 20 33.09 14.80 0.22
N LYS A 21 33.30 15.94 0.89
CA LYS A 21 32.20 16.67 1.55
C LYS A 21 31.19 17.18 0.53
N ARG A 22 31.66 17.70 -0.61
CA ARG A 22 30.81 18.17 -1.70
C ARG A 22 30.00 17.04 -2.33
N ALA A 23 30.62 15.92 -2.67
CA ALA A 23 29.93 14.75 -3.21
C ALA A 23 28.86 14.22 -2.23
N LYS A 24 29.16 14.19 -0.93
CA LYS A 24 28.19 13.80 0.10
C LYS A 24 27.00 14.77 0.21
N LEU A 25 27.24 16.06 0.02
CA LEU A 25 26.17 17.07 0.01
C LEU A 25 25.33 16.99 -1.26
N GLU A 26 25.96 16.77 -2.41
CA GLU A 26 25.26 16.57 -3.70
C GLU A 26 24.36 15.32 -3.64
N ASP A 27 24.89 14.19 -3.13
CA ASP A 27 24.12 12.96 -2.93
C ASP A 27 22.96 13.15 -1.93
N LEU A 28 23.17 13.91 -0.85
CA LEU A 28 22.09 14.23 0.09
C LEU A 28 21.00 15.09 -0.56
N VAL A 29 21.38 16.09 -1.35
CA VAL A 29 20.45 16.97 -2.08
C VAL A 29 19.65 16.16 -3.10
N GLU A 30 20.29 15.29 -3.86
CA GLU A 30 19.65 14.43 -4.86
C GLU A 30 18.68 13.42 -4.21
N ASN A 31 19.09 12.81 -3.09
CA ASN A 31 18.23 11.92 -2.30
C ASN A 31 17.03 12.65 -1.68
N ILE A 32 17.19 13.91 -1.29
CA ILE A 32 16.08 14.73 -0.78
C ILE A 32 15.15 15.08 -1.94
N GLN A 33 15.67 15.62 -3.04
CA GLN A 33 14.87 15.99 -4.21
C GLN A 33 14.07 14.81 -4.77
N SER A 34 14.71 13.66 -4.98
CA SER A 34 14.02 12.45 -5.46
C SER A 34 12.94 11.92 -4.51
N LYS A 35 13.07 12.14 -3.20
CA LYS A 35 12.05 11.77 -2.21
C LYS A 35 10.87 12.74 -2.14
N PHE A 36 11.08 14.01 -2.42
CA PHE A 36 10.06 15.06 -2.31
C PHE A 36 9.40 15.43 -3.65
N ASP A 37 10.00 15.05 -4.77
CA ASP A 37 9.54 15.44 -6.11
C ASP A 37 8.94 14.28 -6.90
N ARG A 38 8.26 13.38 -6.18
CA ARG A 38 7.45 12.31 -6.76
C ARG A 38 6.20 12.90 -7.42
N HIS A 39 6.35 13.38 -8.64
CA HIS A 39 5.24 13.91 -9.44
C HIS A 39 4.18 12.85 -9.74
N ASN A 40 4.61 11.59 -9.88
CA ASN A 40 3.76 10.42 -10.01
C ASN A 40 4.17 9.37 -8.97
N TYR A 41 3.22 8.94 -8.14
CA TYR A 41 3.43 7.88 -7.16
C TYR A 41 2.32 6.83 -7.27
N HIS A 42 2.59 5.75 -8.02
CA HIS A 42 1.69 4.60 -8.19
C HIS A 42 0.24 4.95 -8.59
N GLY A 43 0.01 6.06 -9.30
CA GLY A 43 -1.32 6.54 -9.71
C GLY A 43 -1.76 7.83 -9.03
N PHE A 44 -1.11 8.23 -7.93
CA PHE A 44 -1.26 9.59 -7.40
C PHE A 44 -0.54 10.61 -8.27
N ILE A 45 -1.20 11.74 -8.47
CA ILE A 45 -0.65 12.92 -9.14
C ILE A 45 -0.50 14.01 -8.09
N GLY A 46 0.70 14.60 -8.03
CA GLY A 46 0.97 15.78 -7.21
C GLY A 46 2.03 15.57 -6.13
N SER A 47 2.68 16.68 -5.77
CA SER A 47 3.85 16.73 -4.89
C SER A 47 3.65 17.60 -3.64
N SER A 48 2.39 17.86 -3.26
CA SER A 48 2.08 18.66 -2.07
C SER A 48 2.64 18.04 -0.79
N LEU A 49 3.03 18.87 0.18
CA LEU A 49 3.60 18.40 1.46
C LEU A 49 2.73 17.34 2.18
N PRO A 50 1.39 17.47 2.24
CA PRO A 50 0.53 16.42 2.81
C PRO A 50 0.63 15.09 2.05
N MET A 51 0.66 15.12 0.72
CA MET A 51 0.81 13.91 -0.10
C MET A 51 2.18 13.26 0.08
N GLN A 52 3.24 14.05 0.25
CA GLN A 52 4.57 13.50 0.58
C GLN A 52 4.57 12.75 1.92
N ALA A 53 3.78 13.18 2.90
CA ALA A 53 3.61 12.44 4.15
C ALA A 53 2.85 11.12 3.94
N VAL A 54 1.82 11.12 3.09
CA VAL A 54 1.10 9.90 2.69
C VAL A 54 2.06 8.92 2.00
N TYR A 55 2.85 9.37 1.02
CA TYR A 55 3.79 8.52 0.29
C TYR A 55 4.84 7.90 1.22
N LYS A 56 5.38 8.67 2.17
CA LYS A 56 6.30 8.16 3.19
C LYS A 56 5.66 7.08 4.09
N THR A 57 4.38 7.26 4.41
CA THR A 57 3.64 6.28 5.22
C THR A 57 3.41 5.00 4.43
N ILE A 58 3.06 5.11 3.15
CA ILE A 58 2.93 3.97 2.24
C ILE A 58 4.27 3.22 2.13
N ASP A 59 5.37 3.92 1.88
CA ASP A 59 6.72 3.31 1.81
C ASP A 59 7.08 2.54 3.08
N ALA A 60 6.69 3.06 4.26
CA ALA A 60 7.00 2.43 5.53
C ALA A 60 6.15 1.19 5.83
N VAL A 61 4.87 1.20 5.44
CA VAL A 61 3.92 0.12 5.78
C VAL A 61 3.85 -0.99 4.72
N ALA A 62 4.09 -0.67 3.45
CA ALA A 62 3.99 -1.61 2.33
C ALA A 62 4.85 -2.88 2.47
N PRO A 63 6.11 -2.86 2.98
CA PRO A 63 6.88 -4.10 3.15
C PRO A 63 6.42 -4.95 4.36
N THR A 64 5.44 -4.49 5.14
CA THR A 64 4.96 -5.20 6.33
C THR A 64 3.71 -6.04 6.03
N SER A 65 3.37 -6.95 6.94
CA SER A 65 2.09 -7.68 6.92
C SER A 65 0.98 -6.99 7.71
N ALA A 66 1.20 -5.77 8.20
CA ALA A 66 0.23 -5.06 9.03
C ALA A 66 -0.98 -4.60 8.19
N SER A 67 -2.17 -4.67 8.78
CA SER A 67 -3.38 -4.11 8.17
C SER A 67 -3.30 -2.58 8.14
N VAL A 68 -3.63 -1.99 6.99
CA VAL A 68 -3.64 -0.52 6.81
C VAL A 68 -5.08 -0.02 6.85
N PHE A 69 -5.34 1.01 7.65
CA PHE A 69 -6.63 1.67 7.72
C PHE A 69 -6.56 3.05 7.04
N ILE A 70 -7.28 3.22 5.93
CA ILE A 70 -7.21 4.42 5.09
C ILE A 70 -8.44 5.28 5.37
N VAL A 71 -8.23 6.54 5.75
CA VAL A 71 -9.30 7.50 6.07
C VAL A 71 -9.21 8.71 5.18
N GLY A 72 -10.35 9.20 4.74
CA GLY A 72 -10.46 10.42 3.94
C GLY A 72 -11.87 10.59 3.41
N GLU A 73 -12.21 11.82 3.04
CA GLU A 73 -13.49 12.15 2.40
C GLU A 73 -13.70 11.34 1.11
N SER A 74 -14.94 11.28 0.64
CA SER A 74 -15.24 10.63 -0.64
C SER A 74 -14.51 11.34 -1.79
N GLY A 75 -13.97 10.56 -2.73
CA GLY A 75 -13.23 11.11 -3.88
C GLY A 75 -11.78 11.57 -3.60
N THR A 76 -11.23 11.34 -2.41
CA THR A 76 -9.84 11.73 -2.07
C THR A 76 -8.76 10.73 -2.53
N GLY A 77 -9.14 9.67 -3.27
CA GLY A 77 -8.20 8.69 -3.81
C GLY A 77 -7.82 7.56 -2.83
N LYS A 78 -8.73 7.16 -1.93
CA LYS A 78 -8.50 6.03 -0.99
C LYS A 78 -8.18 4.71 -1.70
N GLU A 79 -8.86 4.42 -2.81
CA GLU A 79 -8.59 3.24 -3.62
C GLU A 79 -7.18 3.29 -4.24
N VAL A 80 -6.78 4.45 -4.78
CA VAL A 80 -5.42 4.69 -5.30
C VAL A 80 -4.38 4.51 -4.17
N CYS A 81 -4.71 4.89 -2.94
CA CYS A 81 -3.87 4.63 -1.76
C CYS A 81 -3.67 3.13 -1.52
N ALA A 82 -4.75 2.35 -1.54
CA ALA A 82 -4.69 0.91 -1.37
C ALA A 82 -3.88 0.21 -2.48
N GLU A 83 -4.08 0.62 -3.74
CA GLU A 83 -3.29 0.13 -4.86
C GLU A 83 -1.80 0.48 -4.71
N ALA A 84 -1.49 1.70 -4.27
CA ALA A 84 -0.11 2.14 -4.05
C ALA A 84 0.56 1.32 -2.94
N VAL A 85 -0.14 1.03 -1.85
CA VAL A 85 0.36 0.12 -0.79
C VAL A 85 0.64 -1.27 -1.36
N HIS A 86 -0.27 -1.82 -2.17
CA HIS A 86 -0.08 -3.13 -2.77
C HIS A 86 1.11 -3.16 -3.75
N ARG A 87 1.21 -2.19 -4.67
CA ARG A 87 2.30 -2.10 -5.66
C ARG A 87 3.67 -1.88 -5.01
N GLN A 88 3.72 -1.20 -3.87
CA GLN A 88 4.94 -0.96 -3.10
C GLN A 88 5.31 -2.14 -2.19
N SER A 89 4.42 -3.12 -2.00
CA SER A 89 4.64 -4.27 -1.12
C SER A 89 5.41 -5.41 -1.79
N ASP A 90 5.89 -6.36 -0.98
CA ASP A 90 6.45 -7.64 -1.46
C ASP A 90 5.41 -8.53 -2.16
N ARG A 91 4.12 -8.15 -2.11
CA ARG A 91 3.00 -8.86 -2.73
C ARG A 91 2.52 -8.21 -4.03
N LYS A 92 3.27 -7.25 -4.59
CA LYS A 92 2.90 -6.53 -5.82
C LYS A 92 2.57 -7.41 -7.03
N ASP A 93 3.15 -8.62 -7.09
CA ASP A 93 2.94 -9.59 -8.17
C ASP A 93 1.81 -10.61 -7.84
N LYS A 94 1.08 -10.39 -6.74
CA LYS A 94 -0.01 -11.23 -6.25
C LYS A 94 -1.36 -10.54 -6.49
N PRO A 95 -2.49 -11.24 -6.34
CA PRO A 95 -3.80 -10.63 -6.57
C PRO A 95 -4.07 -9.44 -5.65
N PHE A 96 -4.56 -8.35 -6.23
CA PHE A 96 -5.21 -7.27 -5.51
C PHE A 96 -6.71 -7.38 -5.77
N ILE A 97 -7.48 -7.67 -4.71
CA ILE A 97 -8.94 -7.79 -4.80
C ILE A 97 -9.54 -6.65 -3.99
N ALA A 98 -10.28 -5.78 -4.66
CA ALA A 98 -11.05 -4.71 -4.04
C ALA A 98 -12.53 -5.10 -3.96
N ILE A 99 -13.13 -4.87 -2.80
CA ILE A 99 -14.58 -4.96 -2.58
C ILE A 99 -15.06 -3.62 -2.06
N ASN A 100 -16.09 -3.06 -2.70
CA ASN A 100 -16.85 -1.94 -2.14
C ASN A 100 -18.03 -2.52 -1.33
N CYS A 101 -18.00 -2.28 -0.01
CA CYS A 101 -19.01 -2.83 0.90
C CYS A 101 -20.36 -2.11 0.80
N GLY A 102 -20.39 -0.84 0.39
CA GLY A 102 -21.63 -0.09 0.19
C GLY A 102 -22.38 -0.47 -1.10
N ALA A 103 -21.68 -1.02 -2.10
CA ALA A 103 -22.27 -1.44 -3.37
C ALA A 103 -22.92 -2.84 -3.34
N ILE A 104 -22.64 -3.65 -2.30
CA ILE A 104 -23.09 -5.04 -2.23
C ILE A 104 -24.32 -5.14 -1.31
N PRO A 105 -25.43 -5.78 -1.76
CA PRO A 105 -26.56 -6.08 -0.90
C PRO A 105 -26.15 -6.84 0.37
N ARG A 106 -26.72 -6.46 1.51
CA ARG A 106 -26.28 -6.96 2.83
C ARG A 106 -26.39 -8.49 2.96
N ASP A 107 -27.41 -9.06 2.36
CA ASP A 107 -27.66 -10.50 2.27
C ASP A 107 -26.62 -11.27 1.43
N LEU A 108 -25.93 -10.59 0.51
CA LEU A 108 -24.90 -11.18 -0.34
C LEU A 108 -23.47 -10.88 0.13
N MET A 109 -23.28 -9.92 1.04
CA MET A 109 -21.97 -9.45 1.48
C MET A 109 -21.09 -10.57 2.01
N GLU A 110 -21.65 -11.49 2.81
CA GLU A 110 -20.89 -12.61 3.36
C GLU A 110 -20.42 -13.58 2.26
N SER A 111 -21.32 -13.87 1.32
CA SER A 111 -21.06 -14.73 0.16
C SER A 111 -20.02 -14.13 -0.79
N GLU A 112 -20.02 -12.81 -0.99
CA GLU A 112 -19.02 -12.12 -1.80
C GLU A 112 -17.63 -12.12 -1.13
N ILE A 113 -17.56 -11.96 0.19
CA ILE A 113 -16.27 -11.91 0.91
C ILE A 113 -15.71 -13.33 1.15
N PHE A 114 -16.51 -14.27 1.63
CA PHE A 114 -16.05 -15.60 2.05
C PHE A 114 -16.41 -16.74 1.09
N GLY A 115 -17.30 -16.50 0.13
CA GLY A 115 -17.78 -17.50 -0.80
C GLY A 115 -18.92 -18.34 -0.23
N HIS A 116 -19.48 -19.19 -1.08
CA HIS A 116 -20.51 -20.14 -0.69
C HIS A 116 -20.37 -21.46 -1.45
N VAL A 117 -20.87 -22.53 -0.85
CA VAL A 117 -21.10 -23.81 -1.52
C VAL A 117 -22.51 -23.87 -2.12
N LYS A 118 -22.67 -24.70 -3.14
CA LYS A 118 -23.96 -24.99 -3.75
C LYS A 118 -24.97 -25.41 -2.68
N GLY A 119 -26.11 -24.74 -2.64
CA GLY A 119 -27.19 -25.00 -1.68
C GLY A 119 -27.09 -24.25 -0.36
N ALA A 120 -26.11 -23.36 -0.17
CA ALA A 120 -25.98 -22.54 1.04
C ALA A 120 -27.20 -21.64 1.32
N PHE A 121 -27.87 -21.15 0.26
CA PHE A 121 -29.10 -20.37 0.34
C PHE A 121 -29.96 -20.57 -0.90
N THR A 122 -31.22 -20.11 -0.86
CA THR A 122 -32.14 -20.12 -2.02
C THR A 122 -31.56 -19.32 -3.18
N GLY A 123 -31.12 -20.01 -4.24
CA GLY A 123 -30.47 -19.41 -5.41
C GLY A 123 -29.00 -19.79 -5.58
N ALA A 124 -28.37 -20.43 -4.58
CA ALA A 124 -26.99 -20.93 -4.64
C ALA A 124 -26.90 -22.19 -5.53
N THR A 125 -26.91 -21.98 -6.85
CA THR A 125 -26.90 -23.06 -7.85
C THR A 125 -25.53 -23.69 -8.09
N THR A 126 -24.46 -22.98 -7.74
CA THR A 126 -23.06 -23.38 -7.94
C THR A 126 -22.20 -22.93 -6.76
N ASP A 127 -21.02 -23.51 -6.61
CA ASP A 127 -20.02 -23.03 -5.66
C ASP A 127 -19.43 -21.71 -6.16
N ARG A 128 -19.22 -20.76 -5.26
CA ARG A 128 -18.58 -19.48 -5.57
C ARG A 128 -17.44 -19.20 -4.61
N LYS A 129 -16.27 -18.87 -5.17
CA LYS A 129 -15.11 -18.43 -4.40
C LYS A 129 -15.33 -16.97 -3.95
N GLY A 130 -15.10 -16.71 -2.67
CA GLY A 130 -15.16 -15.36 -2.11
C GLY A 130 -13.89 -14.56 -2.39
N ALA A 131 -13.96 -13.25 -2.21
CA ALA A 131 -12.82 -12.36 -2.37
C ALA A 131 -11.65 -12.69 -1.43
N ALA A 132 -11.89 -13.18 -0.22
CA ALA A 132 -10.83 -13.65 0.67
C ALA A 132 -10.06 -14.84 0.07
N THR A 133 -10.75 -15.73 -0.66
CA THR A 133 -10.11 -16.83 -1.40
C THR A 133 -9.33 -16.32 -2.60
N LEU A 134 -9.92 -15.39 -3.36
CA LEU A 134 -9.30 -14.82 -4.57
C LEU A 134 -8.07 -13.97 -4.24
N ALA A 135 -8.07 -13.32 -3.08
CA ALA A 135 -6.97 -12.49 -2.58
C ALA A 135 -5.86 -13.30 -1.88
N HIS A 136 -5.95 -14.64 -1.88
CA HIS A 136 -5.01 -15.47 -1.15
C HIS A 136 -3.56 -15.22 -1.58
N GLY A 137 -2.69 -14.93 -0.61
CA GLY A 137 -1.29 -14.57 -0.83
C GLY A 137 -1.06 -13.15 -1.35
N GLY A 138 -2.11 -12.37 -1.62
CA GLY A 138 -2.05 -10.99 -2.08
C GLY A 138 -2.62 -10.00 -1.08
N THR A 139 -3.47 -9.09 -1.56
CA THR A 139 -4.08 -8.02 -0.78
C THR A 139 -5.60 -7.98 -1.02
N LEU A 140 -6.37 -7.95 0.06
CA LEU A 140 -7.81 -7.70 0.06
C LEU A 140 -8.05 -6.26 0.53
N PHE A 141 -8.65 -5.44 -0.31
CA PHE A 141 -9.07 -4.08 0.02
C PHE A 141 -10.58 -4.04 0.23
N LEU A 142 -11.00 -3.49 1.36
CA LEU A 142 -12.41 -3.34 1.74
C LEU A 142 -12.72 -1.84 1.78
N ASP A 143 -13.31 -1.33 0.70
CA ASP A 143 -13.77 0.06 0.64
C ASP A 143 -15.13 0.21 1.33
N GLU A 144 -15.38 1.40 1.85
CA GLU A 144 -16.60 1.71 2.62
C GLU A 144 -16.86 0.71 3.76
N LEU A 145 -15.80 0.28 4.45
CA LEU A 145 -15.86 -0.73 5.53
C LEU A 145 -16.91 -0.41 6.62
N CYS A 146 -17.20 0.87 6.83
CA CYS A 146 -18.20 1.33 7.80
C CYS A 146 -19.65 0.96 7.44
N GLU A 147 -19.93 0.62 6.18
CA GLU A 147 -21.26 0.16 5.73
C GLU A 147 -21.51 -1.33 6.07
N MET A 148 -20.51 -2.06 6.57
CA MET A 148 -20.69 -3.45 6.99
C MET A 148 -21.58 -3.58 8.23
N GLU A 149 -22.50 -4.54 8.22
CA GLU A 149 -23.30 -4.87 9.38
C GLU A 149 -22.47 -5.49 10.52
N LEU A 150 -22.91 -5.29 11.76
CA LEU A 150 -22.22 -5.78 12.96
C LEU A 150 -21.95 -7.29 12.94
N GLU A 151 -22.85 -8.08 12.37
CA GLU A 151 -22.65 -9.53 12.27
C GLU A 151 -21.51 -9.88 11.32
N MET A 152 -21.38 -9.16 10.20
CA MET A 152 -20.27 -9.32 9.27
C MET A 152 -18.95 -8.84 9.88
N GLN A 153 -18.97 -7.75 10.66
CA GLN A 153 -17.79 -7.26 11.36
C GLN A 153 -17.20 -8.30 12.33
N LYS A 154 -18.03 -9.12 13.01
CA LYS A 154 -17.56 -10.22 13.87
C LYS A 154 -16.80 -11.28 13.06
N LYS A 155 -17.33 -11.67 11.90
CA LYS A 155 -16.70 -12.66 11.01
C LYS A 155 -15.40 -12.13 10.42
N LEU A 156 -15.39 -10.85 10.01
CA LEU A 156 -14.19 -10.17 9.55
C LEU A 156 -13.11 -10.11 10.64
N LEU A 157 -13.48 -9.77 11.88
CA LEU A 157 -12.54 -9.74 13.00
C LEU A 157 -11.89 -11.11 13.21
N ARG A 158 -12.69 -12.19 13.20
CA ARG A 158 -12.17 -13.55 13.30
C ARG A 158 -11.22 -13.87 12.15
N PHE A 159 -11.59 -13.52 10.92
CA PHE A 159 -10.74 -13.69 9.75
C PHE A 159 -9.40 -12.96 9.87
N LEU A 160 -9.40 -11.71 10.34
CA LEU A 160 -8.17 -10.93 10.55
C LEU A 160 -7.28 -11.51 11.65
N GLN A 161 -7.87 -12.10 12.70
CA GLN A 161 -7.12 -12.69 13.82
C GLN A 161 -6.52 -14.06 13.50
N THR A 162 -7.28 -14.92 12.82
CA THR A 162 -6.88 -16.32 12.62
C THR A 162 -6.40 -16.63 11.20
N GLY A 163 -6.69 -15.75 10.23
CA GLY A 163 -6.44 -16.01 8.81
C GLY A 163 -7.34 -17.10 8.21
N THR A 164 -8.37 -17.53 8.95
CA THR A 164 -9.28 -18.62 8.54
C THR A 164 -10.71 -18.11 8.44
N TYR A 165 -11.45 -18.63 7.46
CA TYR A 165 -12.88 -18.38 7.30
C TYR A 165 -13.59 -19.67 6.87
N THR A 166 -14.90 -19.71 7.05
CA THR A 166 -15.76 -20.79 6.56
C THR A 166 -16.69 -20.20 5.50
N PRO A 167 -16.71 -20.72 4.27
CA PRO A 167 -17.72 -20.35 3.27
C PRO A 167 -19.13 -20.67 3.77
N LEU A 168 -20.15 -19.97 3.25
CA LEU A 168 -21.55 -20.32 3.52
C LEU A 168 -21.94 -21.67 2.90
#